data_AF-A0A1A2N6C4-F1
#
_entry.id   AF-A0A1A2N6C4-F1
#
_cell.length_a   1.000
_cell.length_b   1.000
_cell.length_c   1.000
_cell.angle_alpha   90.00
_cell.angle_beta   90.00
_cell.angle_gamma   90.00
#
_symmetry.space_group_name_H-M   'P 1'
#
loop_
_entity.id
_entity.type
_entity.pdbx_description
1 polymer ?
#
loop_
_entity_poly.entity_id
_entity_poly.type
_entity_poly.pdbx_seq_one_letter_code
_entity_poly.pdbx_strand_id
1 'polypeptide(L)' 'MFVCLCNGVTSQTVTEALQAGACTTKEVAAACGAGADCGRCRRTVQAMSPDGSVRR' A
#
# COMPACT_ATOMS: atom_id res chain seq x y z
N MET A 1 8.86 6.98 5.82
CA MET A 1 9.84 6.16 5.07
C MET A 1 9.26 5.79 3.72
N PHE A 2 10.07 5.57 2.67
CA PHE A 2 9.57 4.99 1.41
C PHE A 2 9.16 3.52 1.61
N VAL A 3 7.95 3.19 1.15
CA VAL A 3 7.41 1.83 1.14
C VAL A 3 7.57 1.22 -0.25
N CYS A 4 7.29 2.00 -1.31
CA CYS A 4 7.45 1.57 -2.70
C CYS A 4 8.54 2.38 -3.38
N LEU A 5 9.65 1.73 -3.76
CA LEU A 5 10.75 2.40 -4.47
C LEU A 5 10.47 2.59 -5.97
N CYS A 6 9.64 1.75 -6.58
CA CYS A 6 9.27 1.90 -8.01
C CYS A 6 8.54 3.22 -8.26
N ASN A 7 7.60 3.56 -7.36
CA ASN A 7 6.69 4.71 -7.53
C ASN A 7 6.94 5.82 -6.51
N GLY A 8 8.01 5.74 -5.72
CA GLY A 8 8.33 6.75 -4.71
C GLY A 8 7.22 6.94 -3.66
N VAL A 9 6.51 5.88 -3.28
CA VAL A 9 5.38 5.97 -2.33
C VAL A 9 5.88 5.88 -0.90
N THR A 10 5.44 6.81 -0.05
CA THR A 10 5.80 6.85 1.36
C THR A 10 4.83 6.07 2.24
N SER A 11 5.25 5.74 3.46
CA SER A 11 4.41 5.16 4.50
C SER A 11 3.17 6.00 4.78
N GLN A 12 3.31 7.33 4.74
CA GLN A 12 2.22 8.26 5.00
C GLN A 12 1.15 8.17 3.90
N THR A 13 1.57 8.17 2.64
CA THR A 13 0.68 7.99 1.48
C THR A 13 -0.03 6.63 1.48
N VAL A 14 0.64 5.56 1.92
CA VAL A 14 -0.02 4.25 2.09
C VAL A 14 -1.06 4.33 3.20
N THR A 15 -0.75 4.93 4.35
CA THR A 15 -1.71 5.12 5.44
C THR A 15 -2.93 5.93 5.01
N GLU A 16 -2.74 7.00 4.22
CA GLU A 16 -3.84 7.80 3.68
C GLU A 16 -4.76 6.96 2.78
N ALA A 17 -4.20 6.10 1.92
CA ALA A 17 -5.00 5.18 1.10
C ALA A 17 -5.82 4.19 1.95
N LEU A 18 -5.23 3.68 3.05
CA LEU A 18 -5.94 2.80 3.99
C LEU A 18 -7.06 3.55 4.73
N GLN A 19 -6.80 4.78 5.18
CA GLN A 19 -7.81 5.64 5.83
C GLN A 19 -8.94 6.02 4.86
N ALA A 20 -8.65 6.13 3.57
CA ALA A 20 -9.64 6.31 2.51
C ALA A 20 -10.44 5.02 2.17
N GLY A 21 -10.14 3.90 2.83
CA GLY A 21 -10.92 2.66 2.73
C GLY A 21 -10.33 1.58 1.83
N ALA A 22 -9.09 1.69 1.36
CA ALA A 22 -8.45 0.63 0.58
C ALA A 22 -8.29 -0.66 1.43
N CYS A 23 -8.89 -1.76 0.97
CA CYS A 23 -8.95 -3.06 1.66
C CYS A 23 -8.21 -4.18 0.90
N THR A 24 -7.61 -3.88 -0.26
CA THR A 24 -6.84 -4.85 -1.06
C THR A 24 -5.55 -4.21 -1.59
N THR A 25 -4.53 -5.02 -1.90
CA THR A 25 -3.30 -4.47 -2.52
C THR A 25 -3.58 -3.84 -3.89
N LYS A 26 -4.63 -4.30 -4.58
CA LYS A 26 -5.09 -3.69 -5.83
C LYS A 26 -5.68 -2.29 -5.62
N GLU A 27 -6.50 -2.10 -4.59
CA GLU A 27 -7.05 -0.78 -4.25
C GLU A 27 -5.97 0.18 -3.77
N VAL A 28 -5.01 -0.30 -2.95
CA VAL A 28 -3.85 0.52 -2.56
C VAL A 28 -3.02 0.92 -3.79
N ALA A 29 -2.76 -0.02 -4.70
CA ALA A 29 -2.05 0.29 -5.95
C ALA A 29 -2.82 1.29 -6.82
N ALA A 30 -4.16 1.20 -6.88
CA ALA A 30 -4.98 2.16 -7.60
C ALA A 30 -4.98 3.55 -6.95
N ALA A 31 -4.96 3.62 -5.62
CA ALA A 31 -5.02 4.87 -4.87
C ALA A 31 -3.71 5.65 -4.88
N CYS A 32 -2.56 4.98 -4.76
CA CYS A 32 -1.27 5.66 -4.61
C CYS A 32 -0.10 5.01 -5.39
N GLY A 33 -0.34 3.98 -6.18
CA GLY A 33 0.69 3.30 -6.98
C GLY A 33 1.52 2.27 -6.20
N ALA A 34 1.40 2.16 -4.87
CA ALA A 34 2.21 1.20 -4.12
C ALA A 34 1.88 -0.24 -4.52
N GLY A 35 2.88 -0.95 -5.06
CA GLY A 35 2.73 -2.35 -5.46
C GLY A 35 2.22 -2.57 -6.88
N ALA A 36 2.07 -1.51 -7.69
CA ALA A 36 1.64 -1.61 -9.09
C ALA A 36 2.68 -2.32 -9.99
N ASP A 37 3.98 -2.12 -9.75
CA ASP A 37 5.06 -2.65 -10.61
C ASP A 37 5.65 -3.98 -10.09
N CYS A 38 6.84 -3.93 -9.47
CA CYS A 38 7.57 -5.13 -9.06
C CYS A 38 6.94 -5.91 -7.90
N GLY A 39 5.94 -5.32 -7.22
CA GLY A 39 5.19 -5.95 -6.13
C GLY A 39 5.95 -6.20 -4.82
N ARG A 40 7.26 -5.91 -4.73
CA ARG A 40 8.08 -6.20 -3.53
C ARG A 40 7.55 -5.55 -2.24
N CYS A 41 6.93 -4.38 -2.34
CA CYS A 41 6.36 -3.67 -1.21
C CYS A 41 5.00 -4.19 -0.74
N ARG A 42 4.33 -5.09 -1.48
CA ARG A 42 2.94 -5.53 -1.18
C ARG A 42 2.81 -6.15 0.22
N ARG A 43 3.80 -6.94 0.65
CA ARG A 43 3.80 -7.54 2.01
C ARG A 43 3.99 -6.49 3.10
N THR A 44 4.80 -5.46 2.85
CA THR A 44 4.94 -4.31 3.76
C THR A 44 3.64 -3.51 3.86
N VAL A 45 3.00 -3.23 2.72
CA VAL A 45 1.69 -2.55 2.66
C VAL A 45 0.63 -3.32 3.46
N GLN A 46 0.58 -4.65 3.33
CA GLN A 46 -0.34 -5.48 4.12
C GLN A 46 -0.08 -5.38 5.63
N ALA A 47 1.18 -5.37 6.04
CA ALA A 47 1.56 -5.22 7.45
C ALA A 47 1.30 -3.83 8.03
N MET A 48 1.08 -2.81 7.18
CA MET A 48 0.69 -1.46 7.62
C MET A 48 -0.79 -1.34 7.95
N SER A 49 -1.61 -2.31 7.55
CA SER A 49 -3.03 -2.33 7.89
C SER A 49 -3.20 -2.65 9.39
N PRO A 50 -3.84 -1.77 10.18
CA PRO A 50 -3.96 -1.96 11.62
C PRO A 50 -4.67 -3.28 12.00
N ASP A 51 -5.68 -3.67 11.24
CA ASP A 51 -6.44 -4.92 11.43
C ASP A 51 -5.97 -6.09 10.55
N GLY A 52 -4.86 -5.92 9.81
CA GLY A 52 -4.41 -6.92 8.83
C GLY A 52 -5.42 -7.19 7.70
N SER A 53 -6.37 -6.27 7.50
CA SER A 53 -7.50 -6.43 6.58
C SER A 53 -7.14 -6.29 5.11
N VAL A 54 -5.99 -5.70 4.78
CA VAL A 54 -5.53 -5.58 3.39
C VAL A 54 -5.24 -6.95 2.82
N ARG A 55 -6.16 -7.44 1.99
CA ARG A 55 -6.03 -8.70 1.26
C ARG A 55 -5.11 -8.52 0.05
N ARG A 56 -4.73 -9.62 -0.57
CA ARG A 56 -4.02 -9.57 -1.87
C ARG A 56 -4.89 -8.86 -2.89
#